data_AF-A0A517NT53-F1
#
_entry.id   AF-A0A517NT53-F1
#
_cell.length_a   1.000
_cell.length_b   1.000
_cell.length_c   1.000
_cell.angle_alpha   90.00
_cell.angle_beta   90.00
_cell.angle_gamma   90.00
#
_symmetry.space_group_name_H-M   'P 1'
#
loop_
_entity.id
_entity.type
_entity.pdbx_description
1 polymer ?
#
loop_
_entity_poly.entity_id
_entity_poly.type
_entity_poly.pdbx_seq_one_letter_code
_entity_poly.pdbx_strand_id
1 'polypeptide(L)'
;MEDSQQSTSAKKRPRFRFSLRTLLAILLIVALLFGAFQLGHDTGFEKGNRIGFAEGLNAKTYPVSYRASDLLIRVPADGTGATFAGFEKLLDEMMTTVQPSSWEGAGGPATCAPYPQNLSLVVSQTDRGHEEVAAFLEAKRRELAAGSPLPAP
;
A
#
# COMPACT_ATOMS: atom_id res chain seq x y z
N MET A 1 -11.41 -37.55 80.37
CA MET A 1 -12.62 -36.83 80.81
C MET A 1 -12.14 -35.43 81.11
N GLU A 2 -12.02 -34.58 80.10
CA GLU A 2 -13.00 -33.56 79.67
C GLU A 2 -12.11 -32.29 79.54
N ASP A 3 -12.23 -31.39 78.59
CA ASP A 3 -13.17 -31.27 77.50
C ASP A 3 -12.56 -30.38 76.42
N SER A 4 -13.18 -30.48 75.26
CA SER A 4 -12.72 -30.01 73.96
C SER A 4 -12.80 -28.49 73.83
N GLN A 5 -11.69 -27.82 73.47
CA GLN A 5 -11.72 -26.46 72.94
C GLN A 5 -11.25 -26.46 71.49
N GLN A 6 -12.14 -26.88 70.60
CA GLN A 6 -11.98 -26.72 69.16
C GLN A 6 -12.73 -25.46 68.72
N SER A 7 -11.98 -24.36 68.60
CA SER A 7 -12.47 -23.07 68.09
C SER A 7 -12.89 -23.23 66.62
N THR A 8 -14.19 -23.25 66.37
CA THR A 8 -14.74 -23.18 65.01
C THR A 8 -14.83 -21.71 64.59
N SER A 9 -13.80 -21.21 63.91
CA SER A 9 -13.82 -19.88 63.31
C SER A 9 -14.81 -19.85 62.14
N ALA A 10 -16.01 -19.34 62.39
CA ALA A 10 -17.04 -19.17 61.38
C ALA A 10 -16.60 -18.16 60.32
N LYS A 11 -16.34 -18.65 59.09
CA LYS A 11 -15.99 -17.82 57.93
C LYS A 11 -17.17 -16.90 57.55
N LYS A 12 -17.08 -15.61 57.89
CA LYS A 12 -18.06 -14.57 57.50
C LYS A 12 -18.19 -14.51 55.97
N ARG A 13 -19.37 -14.79 55.44
CA ARG A 13 -19.72 -14.58 54.01
C ARG A 13 -20.11 -13.12 53.79
N PRO A 14 -19.53 -12.38 52.82
CA PRO A 14 -19.91 -11.00 52.57
C PRO A 14 -21.32 -10.94 51.99
N ARG A 15 -22.26 -10.36 52.73
CA ARG A 15 -23.62 -10.08 52.24
C ARG A 15 -23.57 -8.79 51.44
N PHE A 16 -23.41 -8.91 50.13
CA PHE A 16 -23.58 -7.78 49.21
C PHE A 16 -25.02 -7.27 49.30
N ARG A 17 -25.18 -6.10 49.92
CA ARG A 17 -26.44 -5.34 49.95
C ARG A 17 -26.34 -4.21 48.94
N PHE A 18 -26.35 -4.56 47.65
CA PHE A 18 -26.51 -3.54 46.63
C PHE A 18 -27.94 -3.00 46.73
N SER A 19 -28.07 -1.71 47.04
CA SER A 19 -29.35 -1.02 47.01
C SER A 19 -29.93 -1.14 45.61
N LEU A 20 -31.24 -1.40 45.48
CA LEU A 20 -31.90 -1.47 44.16
C LEU A 20 -31.61 -0.23 43.31
N ARG A 21 -31.41 0.92 43.96
CA ARG A 21 -31.02 2.19 43.34
C ARG A 21 -29.65 2.13 42.67
N THR A 22 -28.66 1.49 43.30
CA THR A 22 -27.32 1.36 42.70
C THR A 22 -27.32 0.38 41.54
N LEU A 23 -28.15 -0.67 41.61
CA LEU A 23 -28.30 -1.63 40.51
C LEU A 23 -28.94 -0.99 39.27
N LEU A 24 -29.97 -0.15 39.48
CA LEU A 24 -30.59 0.64 38.42
C LEU A 24 -29.63 1.68 37.82
N ALA A 25 -28.83 2.36 38.64
CA ALA A 25 -27.85 3.32 38.16
C ALA A 25 -26.77 2.65 37.29
N ILE A 26 -26.27 1.48 37.70
CA ILE A 26 -25.30 0.72 36.91
C ILE A 26 -25.91 0.27 35.57
N LEU A 27 -27.16 -0.22 35.58
CA LEU A 27 -27.84 -0.66 34.36
C LEU A 27 -28.06 0.50 33.39
N LEU A 28 -28.39 1.70 33.89
CA LEU A 28 -28.51 2.91 33.08
C LEU A 28 -27.17 3.30 32.43
N ILE A 29 -26.06 3.25 33.17
CA ILE A 29 -24.73 3.54 32.64
C ILE A 29 -24.35 2.54 31.55
N VAL A 30 -24.61 1.24 31.78
CA VAL A 30 -24.35 0.20 30.79
C VAL A 30 -25.19 0.40 29.53
N ALA A 31 -26.47 0.78 29.66
CA ALA A 31 -27.33 1.07 28.52
C ALA A 31 -26.87 2.29 27.71
N LEU A 32 -26.38 3.35 28.38
CA LEU A 32 -25.82 4.52 27.71
C LEU A 32 -24.51 4.20 26.98
N LEU A 33 -23.62 3.42 27.61
CA LEU A 33 -22.39 2.94 26.98
C LEU A 33 -22.69 2.04 25.77
N PHE A 34 -23.67 1.15 25.89
CA PHE A 34 -24.07 0.25 24.81
C PHE A 34 -24.71 1.01 23.64
N GLY A 35 -25.58 1.97 23.91
CA GLY A 35 -26.17 2.83 22.89
C GLY A 35 -25.13 3.68 22.14
N ALA A 36 -24.16 4.24 22.86
CA ALA A 36 -23.04 4.98 22.27
C ALA A 36 -22.12 4.08 21.45
N PHE A 37 -21.83 2.86 21.94
CA PHE A 37 -21.01 1.89 21.25
C PHE A 37 -21.66 1.44 19.94
N GLN A 38 -22.96 1.14 19.96
CA GLN A 38 -23.65 0.65 18.77
C GLN A 38 -23.77 1.73 17.68
N LEU A 39 -24.00 2.99 18.06
CA LEU A 39 -24.03 4.11 17.11
C LEU A 39 -22.65 4.40 16.49
N GLY A 40 -21.58 4.25 17.28
CA GLY A 40 -20.20 4.50 16.83
C GLY A 40 -19.61 3.36 16.00
N HIS A 41 -19.98 2.11 16.28
CA HIS A 41 -19.42 0.93 15.63
C HIS A 41 -19.80 0.86 14.14
N ASP A 42 -21.06 1.17 13.82
CA ASP A 42 -21.56 1.05 12.44
C ASP A 42 -21.07 2.20 11.54
N THR A 43 -20.82 3.38 12.10
CA THR A 43 -20.39 4.56 11.31
C THR A 43 -18.87 4.71 11.18
N GLY A 44 -18.10 4.22 12.17
CA GLY A 44 -16.64 4.35 12.19
C GLY A 44 -15.91 3.29 11.36
N PHE A 45 -16.36 2.03 11.42
CA PHE A 45 -15.67 0.91 10.77
C PHE A 45 -15.80 0.95 9.23
N GLU A 46 -16.97 1.35 8.74
CA GLU A 46 -17.27 1.36 7.31
C GLU A 46 -16.46 2.42 6.54
N LYS A 47 -16.19 3.57 7.16
CA LYS A 47 -15.34 4.63 6.58
C LYS A 47 -13.85 4.30 6.63
N GLY A 48 -13.38 3.68 7.72
CA GLY A 48 -11.97 3.28 7.86
C GLY A 48 -11.56 2.20 6.87
N ASN A 49 -12.41 1.20 6.63
CA ASN A 49 -12.08 0.07 5.76
C ASN A 49 -12.06 0.43 4.26
N ARG A 50 -12.89 1.39 3.83
CA ARG A 50 -12.95 1.79 2.40
C ARG A 50 -11.75 2.62 1.96
N ILE A 51 -11.23 3.47 2.84
CA ILE A 51 -10.13 4.39 2.51
C ILE A 51 -8.77 3.72 2.78
N GLY A 52 -8.58 3.16 3.98
CA GLY A 52 -7.26 2.60 4.36
C GLY A 52 -6.88 1.30 3.66
N PHE A 53 -7.85 0.44 3.32
CA PHE A 53 -7.56 -0.84 2.67
C PHE A 53 -7.26 -0.67 1.17
N ALA A 54 -7.97 0.23 0.50
CA ALA A 54 -7.71 0.57 -0.90
C ALA A 54 -6.35 1.27 -1.07
N GLU A 55 -5.99 2.20 -0.17
CA GLU A 55 -4.66 2.81 -0.16
C GLU A 55 -3.55 1.81 0.16
N GLY A 56 -3.76 0.90 1.12
CA GLY A 56 -2.80 -0.13 1.48
C GLY A 56 -2.52 -1.14 0.36
N LEU A 57 -3.54 -1.49 -0.44
CA LEU A 57 -3.36 -2.33 -1.63
C LEU A 57 -2.57 -1.62 -2.73
N ASN A 58 -2.87 -0.33 -2.97
CA ASN A 58 -2.15 0.47 -3.97
C ASN A 58 -0.72 0.83 -3.56
N ALA A 59 -0.37 0.76 -2.28
CA ALA A 59 0.98 1.06 -1.80
C ALA A 59 2.00 -0.09 -2.02
N LYS A 60 1.53 -1.28 -2.39
CA LYS A 60 2.42 -2.43 -2.60
C LYS A 60 3.06 -2.36 -3.98
N THR A 61 4.39 -2.45 -4.01
CA THR A 61 5.14 -2.55 -5.27
C THR A 61 5.18 -4.00 -5.78
N TYR A 62 5.19 -4.16 -7.10
CA TYR A 62 5.37 -5.47 -7.73
C TYR A 62 6.13 -5.35 -9.04
N PRO A 63 6.91 -6.37 -9.45
CA PRO A 63 7.70 -6.30 -10.67
C PRO A 63 6.85 -6.52 -11.92
N VAL A 64 7.01 -5.65 -12.92
CA VAL A 64 6.45 -5.77 -14.27
C VAL A 64 7.57 -5.59 -15.30
N SER A 65 7.54 -6.40 -16.37
CA SER A 65 8.48 -6.28 -17.47
C SER A 65 7.89 -5.44 -18.61
N TYR A 66 8.54 -4.35 -18.96
CA TYR A 66 8.19 -3.47 -20.07
C TYR A 66 9.17 -3.66 -21.22
N ARG A 67 8.66 -3.95 -22.42
CA ARG A 67 9.49 -4.04 -23.61
C ARG A 67 9.96 -2.64 -24.02
N ALA A 68 11.26 -2.49 -24.24
CA ALA A 68 11.89 -1.24 -24.67
C ALA A 68 12.63 -1.38 -26.01
N SER A 69 12.54 -2.53 -26.68
CA SER A 69 13.27 -2.79 -27.94
C SER A 69 13.04 -1.73 -29.01
N ASP A 70 11.80 -1.29 -29.18
CA ASP A 70 11.39 -0.27 -30.15
C ASP A 70 11.94 1.12 -29.82
N LEU A 71 12.11 1.43 -28.52
CA LEU A 71 12.71 2.67 -28.05
C LEU A 71 14.24 2.65 -28.16
N LEU A 72 14.86 1.50 -27.91
CA LEU A 72 16.32 1.35 -27.83
C LEU A 72 17.00 1.16 -29.18
N ILE A 73 16.30 0.62 -30.18
CA ILE A 73 16.84 0.39 -31.53
C ILE A 73 16.94 1.70 -32.35
N ARG A 74 16.25 2.77 -31.93
CA ARG A 74 16.18 4.06 -32.64
C ARG A 74 16.94 5.23 -31.97
N VAL A 75 17.66 4.97 -30.87
CA VAL A 75 18.65 5.92 -30.31
C VAL A 75 19.72 6.17 -31.41
N PRO A 76 20.25 7.41 -31.58
CA PRO A 76 20.78 7.93 -32.86
C PRO A 76 21.88 7.12 -33.55
N ALA A 77 22.21 7.56 -34.78
CA ALA A 77 23.19 6.97 -35.69
C ALA A 77 24.67 7.00 -35.20
N ASP A 78 24.93 7.31 -33.93
CA ASP A 78 26.24 7.26 -33.28
C ASP A 78 26.65 5.83 -32.85
N GLY A 79 25.77 4.83 -33.09
CA GLY A 79 26.07 3.41 -32.85
C GLY A 79 25.65 2.90 -31.47
N THR A 80 24.92 3.70 -30.71
CA THR A 80 24.56 3.46 -29.30
C THR A 80 23.27 2.63 -29.14
N GLY A 81 22.69 2.09 -30.21
CA GLY A 81 21.44 1.32 -30.19
C GLY A 81 21.51 0.06 -29.31
N ALA A 82 20.41 -0.33 -28.66
CA ALA A 82 20.28 -1.50 -27.77
C ALA A 82 21.42 -1.75 -26.75
N THR A 83 22.31 -0.76 -26.56
CA THR A 83 23.45 -0.83 -25.65
C THR A 83 23.02 -0.43 -24.25
N PHE A 84 23.88 -0.73 -23.28
CA PHE A 84 23.70 -0.32 -21.89
C PHE A 84 23.47 1.20 -21.74
N ALA A 85 24.14 2.03 -22.54
CA ALA A 85 23.97 3.49 -22.51
C ALA A 85 22.58 3.95 -22.97
N GLY A 86 21.96 3.25 -23.94
CA GLY A 86 20.58 3.52 -24.35
C GLY A 86 19.59 3.21 -23.23
N PHE A 87 19.85 2.15 -22.46
CA PHE A 87 19.08 1.82 -21.26
C PHE A 87 19.25 2.88 -20.17
N GLU A 88 20.48 3.26 -19.83
CA GLU A 88 20.75 4.26 -18.79
C GLU A 88 20.00 5.57 -19.06
N LYS A 89 20.06 6.08 -20.30
CA LYS A 89 19.34 7.29 -20.67
C LYS A 89 17.83 7.15 -20.52
N LEU A 90 17.25 6.04 -20.98
CA LEU A 90 15.81 5.79 -20.87
C LEU A 90 15.38 5.65 -19.40
N LEU A 91 16.18 4.96 -18.58
CA LEU A 91 15.94 4.84 -17.15
C LEU A 91 15.99 6.20 -16.46
N ASP A 92 17.00 7.02 -16.74
CA ASP A 92 17.15 8.35 -16.14
C ASP A 92 15.97 9.27 -16.48
N GLU A 93 15.57 9.33 -17.75
CA GLU A 93 14.39 10.08 -18.18
C GLU A 93 13.10 9.57 -17.52
N MET A 94 12.94 8.25 -17.40
CA MET A 94 11.78 7.65 -16.73
C MET A 94 11.76 7.99 -15.24
N MET A 95 12.87 7.81 -14.52
CA MET A 95 12.95 8.04 -13.08
C MET A 95 12.78 9.50 -12.70
N THR A 96 13.23 10.43 -13.54
CA THR A 96 13.06 11.87 -13.32
C THR A 96 11.66 12.38 -13.68
N THR A 97 10.90 11.62 -14.48
CA THR A 97 9.54 12.02 -14.90
C THR A 97 8.45 11.33 -14.09
N VAL A 98 8.58 10.03 -13.81
CA VAL A 98 7.58 9.23 -13.11
C VAL A 98 7.94 9.15 -11.65
N GLN A 99 7.11 9.75 -10.78
CA GLN A 99 7.24 9.76 -9.32
C GLN A 99 8.70 9.76 -8.81
N PRO A 100 9.47 10.85 -9.01
CA PRO A 100 10.91 10.85 -8.78
C PRO A 100 11.35 10.49 -7.36
N SER A 101 10.51 10.81 -6.37
CA SER A 101 10.76 10.47 -4.96
C SER A 101 10.44 9.02 -4.60
N SER A 102 9.78 8.26 -5.47
CA SER A 102 9.37 6.88 -5.19
C SER A 102 10.46 5.84 -5.45
N TRP A 103 11.52 6.20 -6.20
CA TRP A 103 12.60 5.30 -6.57
C TRP A 103 13.61 5.08 -5.44
N GLU A 104 14.24 3.91 -5.44
CA GLU A 104 15.26 3.50 -4.47
C GLU A 104 16.40 4.53 -4.31
N GLY A 105 16.84 5.14 -5.42
CA GLY A 105 17.87 6.20 -5.39
C GLY A 105 17.46 7.47 -4.62
N ALA A 106 16.16 7.71 -4.45
CA ALA A 106 15.61 8.79 -3.64
C ALA A 106 15.13 8.32 -2.25
N GLY A 107 15.37 7.05 -1.91
CA GLY A 107 14.93 6.43 -0.65
C GLY A 107 13.51 5.85 -0.67
N GLY A 108 12.89 5.73 -1.86
CA GLY A 108 11.57 5.16 -2.02
C GLY A 108 11.56 3.63 -2.24
N PRO A 109 10.37 3.00 -2.24
CA PRO A 109 10.22 1.54 -2.31
C PRO A 109 10.28 0.96 -3.73
N ALA A 110 10.36 1.80 -4.76
CA ALA A 110 10.31 1.38 -6.15
C ALA A 110 11.71 1.11 -6.71
N THR A 111 11.81 0.10 -7.57
CA THR A 111 13.09 -0.28 -8.21
C THR A 111 12.92 -0.40 -9.71
N CYS A 112 14.00 -0.21 -10.46
CA CYS A 112 14.01 -0.53 -11.87
C CYS A 112 15.37 -1.05 -12.30
N ALA A 113 15.38 -1.97 -13.25
CA ALA A 113 16.60 -2.57 -13.78
C ALA A 113 16.46 -2.88 -15.27
N PRO A 114 17.53 -2.67 -16.07
CA PRO A 114 17.55 -3.13 -17.44
C PRO A 114 17.69 -4.66 -17.51
N TYR A 115 17.00 -5.27 -18.48
CA TYR A 115 17.11 -6.67 -18.82
C TYR A 115 17.48 -6.82 -20.30
N PRO A 116 18.79 -6.75 -20.63
CA PRO A 116 19.26 -6.66 -22.01
C PRO A 116 18.90 -7.86 -22.89
N GLN A 117 18.78 -9.07 -22.30
CA GLN A 117 18.50 -10.31 -23.05
C GLN A 117 17.24 -10.23 -23.90
N ASN A 118 16.21 -9.53 -23.40
CA ASN A 118 14.94 -9.34 -24.12
C ASN A 118 14.68 -7.87 -24.49
N LEU A 119 15.68 -7.00 -24.32
CA LEU A 119 15.56 -5.55 -24.48
C LEU A 119 14.38 -4.97 -23.68
N SER A 120 14.26 -5.38 -22.42
CA SER A 120 13.16 -5.00 -21.53
C SER A 120 13.66 -4.25 -20.29
N LEU A 121 12.77 -3.51 -19.65
CA LEU A 121 12.93 -2.91 -18.33
C LEU A 121 12.11 -3.73 -17.33
N VAL A 122 12.71 -4.14 -16.23
CA VAL A 122 11.98 -4.71 -15.09
C VAL A 122 11.78 -3.59 -14.09
N VAL A 123 10.54 -3.21 -13.83
CA VAL A 123 10.17 -2.11 -12.94
C VAL A 123 9.32 -2.67 -11.82
N SER A 124 9.66 -2.36 -10.56
CA SER A 124 8.85 -2.67 -9.40
C SER A 124 8.24 -1.40 -8.84
N GLN A 125 6.92 -1.25 -8.96
CA GLN A 125 6.24 -0.01 -8.59
C GLN A 125 4.80 -0.29 -8.12
N THR A 126 4.15 0.71 -7.53
CA THR A 126 2.71 0.71 -7.22
C THR A 126 1.86 0.62 -8.49
N ASP A 127 0.58 0.22 -8.37
CA ASP A 127 -0.36 0.20 -9.49
C ASP A 127 -0.39 1.54 -10.25
N ARG A 128 -0.56 2.63 -9.51
CA ARG A 128 -0.54 3.99 -10.07
C ARG A 128 0.79 4.29 -10.78
N GLY A 129 1.92 3.94 -10.19
CA GLY A 129 3.20 4.20 -10.84
C GLY A 129 3.42 3.32 -12.08
N HIS A 130 2.85 2.11 -12.15
CA HIS A 130 2.85 1.29 -13.36
C HIS A 130 2.03 1.91 -14.50
N GLU A 131 0.90 2.54 -14.19
CA GLU A 131 0.12 3.31 -15.17
C GLU A 131 0.94 4.49 -15.73
N GLU A 132 1.62 5.22 -14.85
CA GLU A 132 2.47 6.36 -15.24
C GLU A 132 3.71 5.92 -16.05
N VAL A 133 4.34 4.79 -15.70
CA VAL A 133 5.43 4.18 -16.48
C VAL A 133 4.94 3.77 -17.88
N ALA A 134 3.78 3.11 -17.97
CA ALA A 134 3.22 2.70 -19.25
C ALA A 134 2.94 3.92 -20.15
N ALA A 135 2.31 4.96 -19.59
CA ALA A 135 2.01 6.20 -20.29
C ALA A 135 3.28 6.92 -20.76
N PHE A 136 4.32 6.96 -19.93
CA PHE A 136 5.62 7.53 -20.29
C PHE A 136 6.24 6.81 -21.50
N LEU A 137 6.30 5.48 -21.46
CA LEU A 137 6.87 4.68 -22.55
C LEU A 137 6.06 4.83 -23.85
N GLU A 138 4.73 4.88 -23.76
CA GLU A 138 3.88 5.12 -24.91
C GLU A 138 4.05 6.53 -25.50
N ALA A 139 4.22 7.55 -24.67
CA ALA A 139 4.53 8.90 -25.14
C ALA A 139 5.85 8.93 -25.93
N LYS A 140 6.90 8.25 -25.45
CA LYS A 140 8.17 8.11 -26.17
C LYS A 140 8.01 7.38 -27.51
N ARG A 141 7.19 6.33 -27.57
CA ARG A 141 6.87 5.62 -28.83
C ARG A 141 6.20 6.54 -29.85
N ARG A 142 5.24 7.35 -29.41
CA ARG A 142 4.53 8.30 -30.29
C ARG A 142 5.45 9.40 -30.80
N GLU A 143 6.33 9.93 -29.96
CA GLU A 143 7.36 10.91 -30.36
C GLU A 143 8.25 10.34 -31.48
N LEU A 144 8.73 9.10 -31.30
CA LEU A 144 9.56 8.42 -32.31
C LEU A 144 8.79 8.10 -33.60
N ALA A 145 7.49 7.82 -33.51
CA ALA A 145 6.63 7.58 -34.67
C ALA A 145 6.36 8.89 -35.45
N ALA A 146 6.09 9.98 -34.74
CA ALA A 146 5.85 11.30 -35.34
C ALA A 146 7.09 11.89 -36.03
N GLY A 147 8.29 11.56 -35.54
CA GLY A 147 9.57 11.91 -36.18
C GLY A 147 9.91 11.12 -37.45
N SER A 148 9.09 10.12 -37.85
CA SER A 148 9.24 9.40 -39.12
C SER A 148 8.00 9.62 -39.99
N PRO A 149 8.10 10.27 -41.16
CA PRO A 149 7.00 10.23 -42.11
C PRO A 149 6.83 8.78 -42.55
N LEU A 150 5.64 8.21 -42.29
CA LEU A 150 5.28 6.90 -42.83
C LEU A 150 5.49 6.92 -44.36
N PRO A 151 6.14 5.92 -44.98
CA PRO A 151 5.89 5.66 -46.39
C PRO A 151 4.40 5.30 -46.52
N ALA A 152 3.66 6.12 -47.28
CA ALA A 152 2.29 5.83 -47.68
C ALA A 152 2.21 4.45 -48.38
N PRO A 153 1.07 3.75 -48.30
CA PRO A 153 0.90 2.41 -48.88
C PRO A 153 1.19 2.38 -50.39
#